data_AF-A0A2V7DDS2-F1
#
_entry.id   AF-A0A2V7DDS2-F1
#
_cell.length_a   1.000
_cell.length_b   1.000
_cell.length_c   1.000
_cell.angle_alpha   90.00
_cell.angle_beta   90.00
_cell.angle_gamma   90.00
#
_symmetry.space_group_name_H-M   'P 1'
#
loop_
_entity.id
_entity.type
_entity.pdbx_description
1 polymer ?
#
loop_
_entity_poly.entity_id
_entity_poly.type
_entity_poly.pdbx_seq_one_letter_code
_entity_poly.pdbx_strand_id
1 'polypeptide(L)'
;QAPESLDQLRALGRMVWLGPARGWVAEPEEVMGALSHDGFQEVKYEIARLARRPPAGGVWQGLNPRTGAVASAIWVARAQSERPLMFIDIDGTAITG
;
A
#
# COMPACT_ATOMS: atom_id res chain seq x y z
N GLN A 1 11.50 -13.39 -2.97
CA GLN A 1 10.31 -13.99 -2.33
C GLN A 1 9.18 -13.98 -3.36
N ALA A 2 8.33 -15.01 -3.39
CA ALA A 2 7.11 -14.95 -4.21
C ALA A 2 6.23 -13.81 -3.69
N PRO A 3 5.56 -13.03 -4.56
CA PRO A 3 4.71 -11.95 -4.08
C PRO A 3 3.50 -12.55 -3.35
N GLU A 4 3.25 -12.08 -2.13
CA GLU A 4 2.23 -12.57 -1.19
C GLU A 4 0.96 -11.73 -1.31
N SER A 5 -0.24 -12.28 -1.11
CA SER A 5 -1.49 -11.49 -1.14
C SER A 5 -1.64 -10.58 0.09
N LEU A 6 -2.53 -9.59 0.02
CA LEU A 6 -2.79 -8.70 1.18
C LEU A 6 -3.27 -9.48 2.41
N ASP A 7 -4.09 -10.51 2.21
CA ASP A 7 -4.57 -11.36 3.30
C ASP A 7 -3.42 -12.14 3.97
N GLN A 8 -2.42 -12.56 3.21
CA GLN A 8 -1.22 -13.19 3.75
C GLN A 8 -0.39 -12.19 4.57
N LEU A 9 -0.22 -10.95 4.08
CA LEU A 9 0.46 -9.91 4.85
C LEU A 9 -0.24 -9.62 6.19
N ARG A 10 -1.58 -9.64 6.21
CA ARG A 10 -2.36 -9.51 7.45
C ARG A 10 -2.14 -10.70 8.38
N ALA A 11 -2.26 -11.92 7.87
CA ALA A 11 -2.08 -13.14 8.67
C ALA A 11 -0.67 -13.23 9.29
N LEU A 12 0.35 -12.71 8.60
CA LEU A 12 1.73 -12.66 9.07
C LEU A 12 2.04 -11.45 9.98
N GLY A 13 1.06 -10.57 10.25
CA GLY A 13 1.26 -9.37 11.06
C GLY A 13 2.16 -8.30 10.41
N ARG A 14 2.38 -8.40 9.09
CA ARG A 14 3.13 -7.42 8.29
C ARG A 14 2.26 -6.27 7.80
N MET A 15 0.95 -6.47 7.79
CA MET A 15 -0.07 -5.45 7.53
C MET A 15 -1.08 -5.43 8.68
N VAL A 16 -1.01 -4.39 9.53
CA VAL A 16 -1.79 -4.31 10.77
C VAL A 16 -2.73 -3.10 10.73
N TRP A 17 -4.01 -3.32 11.02
CA TRP A 17 -5.00 -2.24 11.05
C TRP A 17 -4.81 -1.35 12.28
N LEU A 18 -4.73 -0.04 12.08
CA LEU A 18 -4.67 0.97 13.14
C LEU A 18 -5.97 1.78 13.14
N GLY A 19 -6.95 1.30 13.94
CA GLY A 19 -8.29 1.88 14.02
C GLY A 19 -8.33 3.41 14.18
N PRO A 20 -7.58 4.03 15.12
CA PRO A 20 -7.57 5.49 15.30
C PRO A 20 -7.11 6.27 14.06
N ALA A 21 -6.22 5.68 13.26
CA ALA A 21 -5.70 6.29 12.04
C ALA A 21 -6.49 5.90 10.79
N ARG A 22 -7.41 4.93 10.91
CA ARG A 22 -8.17 4.31 9.80
C ARG A 22 -7.28 3.91 8.62
N GLY A 23 -6.13 3.33 8.95
CA GLY A 23 -5.13 2.93 7.97
C GLY A 23 -4.35 1.72 8.43
N TRP A 24 -3.55 1.19 7.52
CA TRP A 24 -2.73 0.00 7.72
C TRP A 24 -1.29 0.36 8.00
N VAL A 25 -0.69 -0.21 9.03
CA VAL A 25 0.75 -0.14 9.24
C VAL A 25 1.39 -1.29 8.47
N ALA A 26 2.09 -0.97 7.38
CA ALA A 26 2.70 -1.94 6.46
C ALA A 26 3.84 -1.31 5.64
N GLU A 27 4.70 -2.15 5.06
CA GLU A 27 5.72 -1.70 4.11
C GLU A 27 5.08 -1.44 2.72
N PRO A 28 5.32 -0.28 2.09
CA PRO A 28 4.73 0.04 0.78
C PRO A 28 5.06 -1.00 -0.29
N GLU A 29 6.31 -1.47 -0.36
CA GLU A 29 6.77 -2.42 -1.37
C GLU A 29 6.09 -3.78 -1.24
N GLU A 30 5.80 -4.22 -0.01
CA GLU A 30 5.07 -5.46 0.25
C GLU A 30 3.61 -5.34 -0.20
N VAL A 31 2.96 -4.21 0.11
CA VAL A 31 1.57 -3.94 -0.31
C VAL A 31 1.45 -3.82 -1.83
N MET A 32 2.35 -3.10 -2.49
CA MET A 32 2.36 -2.98 -3.95
C MET A 32 2.66 -4.34 -4.61
N GLY A 33 3.59 -5.12 -4.06
CA GLY A 33 3.86 -6.48 -4.51
C GLY A 33 2.64 -7.40 -4.39
N ALA A 34 1.88 -7.27 -3.31
CA ALA A 34 0.63 -7.99 -3.11
C ALA A 34 -0.47 -7.60 -4.12
N LEU A 35 -0.64 -6.31 -4.37
CA LEU A 35 -1.57 -5.83 -5.39
C LEU A 35 -1.14 -6.31 -6.79
N SER A 36 0.15 -6.32 -7.09
CA SER A 36 0.66 -6.90 -8.34
C SER A 36 0.42 -8.42 -8.43
N HIS A 37 0.53 -9.16 -7.33
CA HIS A 37 0.18 -10.58 -7.29
C HIS A 37 -1.30 -10.82 -7.63
N ASP A 38 -2.18 -9.96 -7.13
CA ASP A 38 -3.63 -10.02 -7.39
C ASP A 38 -4.02 -9.54 -8.80
N GLY A 39 -3.03 -9.21 -9.63
CA GLY A 39 -3.19 -8.89 -11.05
C GLY A 39 -3.30 -7.40 -11.38
N PHE A 40 -3.08 -6.51 -10.40
CA PHE A 40 -3.02 -5.08 -10.66
C PHE A 40 -1.65 -4.70 -11.25
N GLN A 41 -1.66 -4.17 -12.47
CA GLN A 41 -0.46 -3.67 -13.12
C GLN A 41 -0.25 -2.21 -12.74
N GLU A 42 0.97 -1.85 -12.33
CA GLU A 42 1.30 -0.47 -12.00
C GLU A 42 1.05 0.46 -13.19
N VAL A 43 0.27 1.51 -12.94
CA VAL A 43 0.02 2.62 -13.88
C VAL A 43 0.75 3.87 -13.42
N LYS A 44 0.88 4.06 -12.11
CA LYS A 44 1.49 5.24 -11.52
C LYS A 44 2.21 4.88 -10.22
N TYR A 45 3.41 5.42 -10.04
CA TYR A 45 4.10 5.44 -8.75
C TYR A 45 4.84 6.76 -8.54
N GLU A 46 4.44 7.53 -7.53
CA GLU A 46 5.06 8.82 -7.17
C GLU A 46 5.41 8.85 -5.69
N ILE A 47 6.55 9.45 -5.37
CA ILE A 47 7.07 9.53 -4.01
C ILE A 47 7.30 10.99 -3.64
N ALA A 48 6.71 11.45 -2.54
CA ALA A 48 6.92 12.77 -1.99
C ALA A 48 8.28 12.82 -1.26
N ARG A 49 9.26 13.50 -1.87
CA ARG A 49 10.63 13.62 -1.36
C ARG A 49 11.00 15.07 -1.08
N LEU A 50 11.75 15.27 0.01
CA LEU A 50 12.48 16.50 0.32
C LEU A 50 13.98 16.20 0.26
N ALA A 51 14.77 17.15 -0.21
CA ALA A 51 16.23 16.99 -0.29
C ALA A 51 16.81 16.65 1.09
N ARG A 52 17.68 15.63 1.15
CA ARG A 52 18.36 15.15 2.38
C ARG A 52 17.41 14.64 3.47
N ARG A 53 16.19 14.24 3.13
CA ARG A 53 15.24 13.58 4.05
C ARG A 53 14.77 12.25 3.47
N PRO A 54 14.44 11.25 4.30
CA PRO A 54 13.68 10.10 3.85
C PRO A 54 12.35 10.55 3.20
N PRO A 55 11.80 9.76 2.27
CA PRO A 55 10.47 10.02 1.71
C PRO A 55 9.42 10.29 2.79
N ALA A 56 8.61 11.32 2.58
CA ALA A 56 7.52 11.67 3.50
C ALA A 56 6.23 10.86 3.22
N GLY A 57 6.13 10.29 2.02
CA GLY A 57 4.96 9.58 1.56
C GLY A 57 5.07 9.21 0.10
N GLY A 58 4.02 8.59 -0.43
CA GLY A 58 3.89 8.28 -1.84
C GLY A 58 2.48 7.85 -2.21
N VAL A 59 2.24 7.80 -3.51
CA VAL A 59 1.01 7.30 -4.12
C VAL A 59 1.37 6.29 -5.18
N TRP A 60 0.62 5.21 -5.20
CA TRP A 60 0.67 4.17 -6.20
C TRP A 60 -0.73 3.93 -6.74
N GLN A 61 -0.85 3.67 -8.03
CA GLN A 61 -2.10 3.22 -8.64
C GLN A 61 -1.82 2.09 -9.62
N GLY A 62 -2.70 1.10 -9.63
CA GLY A 62 -2.65 -0.02 -10.55
C GLY A 62 -4.01 -0.36 -11.15
N LEU A 63 -3.97 -0.88 -12.37
CA LEU A 63 -5.14 -1.32 -13.13
C LEU A 63 -5.09 -2.84 -13.26
N ASN A 64 -6.20 -3.53 -12.94
CA ASN A 64 -6.35 -4.93 -13.30
C ASN A 64 -6.98 -5.02 -14.71
N PRO A 65 -6.22 -5.37 -15.75
CA PRO A 65 -6.73 -5.34 -17.13
C PRO A 65 -7.79 -6.42 -17.40
N ARG A 66 -7.92 -7.43 -16.53
CA ARG A 66 -8.93 -8.48 -16.67
C ARG A 66 -10.30 -8.02 -16.19
N THR A 67 -10.34 -7.25 -15.11
CA THR A 67 -11.59 -6.83 -14.45
C THR A 67 -11.94 -5.37 -14.70
N GLY A 68 -10.97 -4.54 -15.10
CA GLY A 68 -11.09 -3.09 -15.19
C GLY A 68 -10.96 -2.38 -13.84
N ALA A 69 -10.76 -3.13 -12.74
CA ALA A 69 -10.68 -2.55 -11.40
C ALA A 69 -9.40 -1.72 -11.22
N VAL A 70 -9.50 -0.65 -10.43
CA VAL A 70 -8.38 0.23 -10.08
C VAL A 70 -8.09 0.09 -8.60
N ALA A 71 -6.84 -0.25 -8.28
CA ALA A 71 -6.32 -0.17 -6.92
C ALA A 71 -5.54 1.12 -6.75
N SER A 72 -5.81 1.86 -5.68
CA SER A 72 -4.98 3.00 -5.26
C SER A 72 -4.40 2.73 -3.88
N ALA A 73 -3.13 3.06 -3.69
CA ALA A 73 -2.46 2.97 -2.41
C ALA A 73 -1.72 4.28 -2.12
N ILE A 74 -2.05 4.92 -1.00
CA ILE A 74 -1.38 6.12 -0.51
C ILE A 74 -0.66 5.73 0.77
N TRP A 75 0.57 6.20 0.94
CA TRP A 75 1.32 5.97 2.16
C TRP A 75 1.97 7.23 2.68
N VAL A 76 2.05 7.31 4.01
CA VAL A 76 2.61 8.44 4.74
C VAL A 76 3.64 7.89 5.73
N ALA A 77 4.85 8.44 5.67
CA ALA A 77 5.90 8.08 6.60
C ALA A 77 5.51 8.45 8.03
N ARG A 78 5.82 7.57 8.98
CA ARG A 78 5.65 7.81 10.42
C ARG A 78 6.98 8.27 11.04
N ALA A 79 7.12 8.22 12.37
CA ALA A 79 8.38 8.60 13.00
C ALA A 79 9.54 7.78 12.42
N GLN A 80 10.78 8.30 12.54
CA GLN A 80 11.96 7.57 12.04
C GLN A 80 11.99 6.16 12.66
N SER A 81 12.13 5.15 11.80
CA SER A 81 12.11 3.71 12.13
C SER A 81 10.73 3.05 12.31
N GLU A 82 9.64 3.77 12.14
CA GLU A 82 8.31 3.16 12.10
C GLU A 82 7.86 2.83 10.67
N ARG A 83 7.17 1.69 10.51
CA ARG A 83 6.52 1.35 9.25
C ARG A 83 5.51 2.43 8.84
N PRO A 84 5.41 2.80 7.55
CA PRO A 84 4.44 3.78 7.07
C PRO A 84 3.00 3.42 7.40
N LEU A 85 2.15 4.44 7.43
CA LEU A 85 0.70 4.27 7.41
C LEU A 85 0.23 4.25 5.95
N MET A 86 -0.55 3.25 5.58
CA MET A 86 -1.07 2.99 4.24
C MET A 86 -2.58 3.15 4.23
N PHE A 87 -3.10 3.72 3.16
CA PHE A 87 -4.52 3.77 2.81
C PHE A 87 -4.67 3.10 1.45
N ILE A 88 -5.56 2.12 1.36
CA ILE A 88 -5.70 1.29 0.16
C ILE A 88 -7.18 1.26 -0.19
N ASP A 89 -7.50 1.52 -1.44
CA ASP A 89 -8.84 1.37 -2.01
C ASP A 89 -8.80 0.57 -3.30
N ILE A 90 -9.88 -0.17 -3.56
CA ILE A 90 -10.17 -0.80 -4.84
C ILE A 90 -11.51 -0.24 -5.32
N ASP A 91 -11.52 0.37 -6.50
CA ASP A 91 -12.68 1.05 -7.09
C ASP A 91 -13.34 2.05 -6.11
N GLY A 92 -12.51 2.78 -5.36
CA GLY A 92 -12.95 3.76 -4.36
C GLY A 92 -13.49 3.15 -3.06
N THR A 93 -13.51 1.82 -2.93
CA THR A 93 -13.87 1.14 -1.69
C THR A 93 -12.63 0.90 -0.85
N ALA A 94 -12.56 1.55 0.31
CA ALA A 94 -11.44 1.42 1.22
C ALA A 94 -11.33 0.00 1.78
N ILE A 95 -10.12 -0.57 1.73
CA ILE A 95 -9.77 -1.80 2.42
C ILE A 95 -9.57 -1.48 3.91
N THR A 96 -10.37 -2.10 4.77
CA THR A 96 -10.34 -1.92 6.23
C THR A 96 -10.14 -3.26 6.94
N GLY A 97 -9.72 -3.24 8.20
CA GLY A 97 -9.33 -4.42 8.98
C GLY A 97 -10.27 -4.78 10.12
#